data_AF-A0A967IA31-F1
#
_entry.id   AF-A0A967IA31-F1
#
_cell.length_a   1.000
_cell.length_b   1.000
_cell.length_c   1.000
_cell.angle_alpha   90.00
_cell.angle_beta   90.00
_cell.angle_gamma   90.00
#
_symmetry.space_group_name_H-M   'P 1'
#
loop_
_entity.id
_entity.type
_entity.pdbx_description
1 polymer ?
#
loop_
_entity_poly.entity_id
_entity_poly.type
_entity_poly.pdbx_seq_one_letter_code
_entity_poly.pdbx_strand_id
1 'polypeptide(L)'
;MYDAVLFDLDGVLTSTAGLHATSWKRMFDDYLSRRADERGEEFRPFDIAADYKAYVDGKLRYDGVRSFLESRGIELPEGDPDDPPQRETVCGLGNRKDAMVKEAL
;
A
#
# COMPACT_ATOMS: atom_id res chain seq x y z
N MET A 1 -11.97 12.60 -4.70
CA MET A 1 -11.02 12.97 -5.78
C MET A 1 -9.98 11.85 -5.82
N TYR A 2 -10.10 10.94 -6.79
CA TYR A 2 -9.24 9.76 -6.89
C TYR A 2 -7.98 10.17 -7.66
N ASP A 3 -7.01 10.70 -6.95
CA ASP A 3 -5.68 10.95 -7.50
C ASP A 3 -4.97 9.59 -7.62
N ALA A 4 -4.96 9.05 -8.83
CA ALA A 4 -4.20 7.89 -9.25
C ALA A 4 -3.40 8.32 -10.48
N VAL A 5 -2.30 9.01 -10.24
CA VAL A 5 -1.34 9.37 -11.28
C VAL A 5 -0.50 8.12 -11.56
N LEU A 6 -0.84 7.41 -12.65
CA LEU A 6 0.04 6.44 -13.30
C LEU A 6 1.27 7.18 -13.81
N PHE A 7 2.49 6.79 -13.41
CA PHE A 7 3.66 7.13 -14.21
C PHE A 7 4.65 5.96 -14.31
N ASP A 8 4.94 5.68 -15.57
CA ASP A 8 5.85 4.73 -16.18
C ASP A 8 7.20 4.62 -15.45
N LEU A 9 7.53 3.40 -15.06
CA LEU A 9 8.80 3.00 -14.44
C LEU A 9 9.90 2.83 -15.50
N ASP A 10 10.27 3.95 -16.12
CA ASP A 10 11.50 4.11 -16.90
C ASP A 10 12.22 5.42 -16.48
N GLY A 11 12.98 5.34 -15.38
CA GLY A 11 14.12 6.24 -15.12
C GLY A 11 13.89 7.61 -14.47
N VAL A 12 12.66 8.13 -14.31
CA VAL A 12 12.43 9.44 -13.67
C VAL A 12 11.28 9.38 -12.66
N LEU A 13 11.58 8.90 -11.45
CA LEU A 13 10.72 9.17 -10.29
C LEU A 13 10.84 10.67 -9.97
N THR A 14 9.89 11.46 -10.46
CA THR A 14 9.68 12.82 -9.98
C THR A 14 9.47 12.80 -8.47
N SER A 15 9.91 13.85 -7.74
CA SER A 15 10.02 13.86 -6.27
C SER A 15 8.74 13.47 -5.51
N THR A 16 7.57 13.56 -6.13
CA THR A 16 6.26 13.17 -5.58
C THR A 16 5.98 11.67 -5.70
N ALA A 17 6.37 11.02 -6.80
CA ALA A 17 6.16 9.59 -7.00
C ALA A 17 6.99 8.74 -6.00
N GLY A 18 8.23 9.16 -5.74
CA GLY A 18 9.08 8.54 -4.70
C GLY A 18 8.45 8.65 -3.30
N LEU A 19 7.82 9.78 -2.97
CA LEU A 19 7.13 9.97 -1.69
C LEU A 19 5.93 9.03 -1.56
N HIS A 20 5.14 8.86 -2.62
CA HIS A 20 4.02 7.94 -2.62
C HIS A 20 4.45 6.47 -2.48
N ALA A 21 5.48 6.04 -3.21
CA ALA A 21 6.02 4.69 -3.11
C ALA A 21 6.58 4.39 -1.70
N THR A 22 7.29 5.36 -1.11
CA THR A 22 7.81 5.25 0.26
C THR A 22 6.69 5.16 1.29
N SER A 23 5.61 5.92 1.09
CA SER A 23 4.43 5.89 1.96
C SER A 23 3.70 4.55 1.90
N TRP A 24 3.56 3.98 0.70
CA TRP A 24 3.05 2.62 0.52
C TRP A 24 3.91 1.59 1.22
N LYS A 25 5.23 1.64 1.01
CA LYS A 25 6.17 0.75 1.68
C LYS A 25 6.00 0.81 3.20
N ARG A 26 5.99 2.00 3.78
CA ARG A 26 5.86 2.17 5.24
C ARG A 26 4.56 1.59 5.77
N MET A 27 3.45 1.81 5.07
CA MET A 27 2.14 1.28 5.47
C MET A 27 2.11 -0.25 5.39
N PHE A 28 2.58 -0.84 4.28
CA PHE A 28 2.63 -2.29 4.12
C PHE A 28 3.61 -2.95 5.08
N ASP A 29 4.82 -2.41 5.26
CA ASP A 29 5.78 -2.93 6.23
C ASP A 29 5.21 -2.88 7.66
N ASP A 30 4.54 -1.79 8.07
CA ASP A 30 3.91 -1.71 9.40
C ASP A 30 2.80 -2.77 9.57
N TYR A 31 1.95 -2.96 8.56
CA TYR A 31 0.90 -3.98 8.57
C TYR A 31 1.48 -5.41 8.60
N LEU A 32 2.43 -5.70 7.71
CA LEU A 32 3.07 -7.03 7.63
C LEU A 32 3.88 -7.35 8.88
N SER A 33 4.52 -6.36 9.49
CA SER A 33 5.29 -6.53 10.72
C SER A 33 4.38 -6.89 11.89
N ARG A 34 3.27 -6.16 12.08
CA ARG A 34 2.28 -6.47 13.11
C ARG A 34 1.67 -7.85 12.91
N ARG A 35 1.26 -8.16 11.67
CA ARG A 35 0.70 -9.46 11.33
C ARG A 35 1.70 -10.60 11.57
N ALA A 36 2.96 -10.39 11.20
CA ALA A 36 4.03 -11.36 11.44
C ALA A 36 4.24 -11.61 12.94
N ASP A 37 4.19 -10.57 13.77
CA ASP A 37 4.27 -10.69 15.23
C ASP A 37 3.05 -11.41 15.82
N GLU A 38 1.84 -11.05 15.39
CA GLU A 38 0.59 -11.62 15.90
C GLU A 38 0.36 -13.08 15.47
N ARG A 39 0.77 -13.44 14.24
CA ARG A 39 0.51 -14.77 13.66
C ARG A 39 1.76 -15.66 13.62
N GLY A 40 2.92 -15.14 13.98
CA GLY A 40 4.20 -15.85 13.87
C GLY A 40 4.62 -16.12 12.42
N GLU A 41 4.17 -15.30 11.47
CA GLU A 41 4.50 -15.45 10.04
C GLU A 41 5.85 -14.79 9.69
N GLU A 42 6.44 -15.17 8.56
CA GLU A 42 7.69 -14.53 8.11
C GLU A 42 7.41 -13.09 7.67
N PHE A 43 8.03 -12.12 8.35
CA PHE A 43 7.99 -10.73 7.93
C PHE A 43 8.77 -10.54 6.63
N ARG A 44 8.04 -10.29 5.54
CA ARG A 44 8.61 -9.93 4.25
C ARG A 44 8.26 -8.47 3.95
N PRO A 45 9.22 -7.53 3.95
CA PRO A 45 8.93 -6.13 3.66
C PRO A 45 8.40 -5.93 2.23
N PHE A 46 7.73 -4.80 1.97
CA PHE A 46 7.31 -4.40 0.62
C PHE A 46 8.53 -3.90 -0.17
N ASP A 47 8.77 -4.49 -1.33
CA ASP A 47 9.87 -4.10 -2.22
C ASP A 47 9.39 -3.06 -3.25
N ILE A 48 9.89 -1.83 -3.16
CA ILE A 48 9.47 -0.76 -4.07
C ILE A 48 9.90 -1.05 -5.51
N ALA A 49 10.99 -1.78 -5.77
CA ALA A 49 11.44 -2.05 -7.12
C ALA A 49 10.62 -3.19 -7.77
N ALA A 50 10.37 -4.26 -7.02
CA ALA A 50 9.69 -5.46 -7.51
C ALA A 50 8.18 -5.42 -7.27
N ASP A 51 7.73 -5.19 -6.04
CA ASP A 51 6.31 -5.28 -5.66
C ASP A 51 5.51 -4.07 -6.19
N TYR A 52 6.09 -2.86 -6.18
CA TYR A 52 5.39 -1.69 -6.71
C TYR A 52 5.08 -1.87 -8.20
N LYS A 53 6.08 -2.24 -9.01
CA LYS A 53 5.91 -2.43 -10.45
C LYS A 53 4.93 -3.57 -10.77
N ALA A 54 4.99 -4.65 -10.01
CA ALA A 54 4.18 -5.84 -10.26
C ALA A 54 2.71 -5.69 -9.81
N TYR A 55 2.49 -5.01 -8.68
CA TYR A 55 1.20 -5.06 -8.00
C TYR A 55 0.50 -3.71 -7.86
N VAL A 56 1.23 -2.59 -7.82
CA VAL A 56 0.68 -1.25 -7.52
C VAL A 56 0.68 -0.34 -8.75
N ASP A 57 1.73 -0.41 -9.55
CA ASP A 57 1.89 0.36 -10.77
C ASP A 57 0.77 0.02 -11.77
N GLY A 58 0.24 1.06 -12.41
CA GLY A 58 -0.88 0.88 -13.34
C GLY A 58 -2.26 0.62 -12.70
N LYS A 59 -2.35 0.43 -11.38
CA LYS A 59 -3.62 0.07 -10.71
C LYS A 59 -4.20 1.21 -9.87
N LEU A 60 -5.52 1.17 -9.67
CA LEU A 60 -6.18 2.04 -8.71
C LEU A 60 -5.66 1.75 -7.30
N ARG A 61 -5.72 2.73 -6.40
CA ARG A 61 -5.16 2.62 -5.04
C ARG A 61 -5.59 1.35 -4.29
N TYR A 62 -6.87 1.00 -4.36
CA TYR A 62 -7.45 -0.13 -3.64
C TYR A 62 -7.11 -1.44 -4.36
N ASP A 63 -7.14 -1.44 -5.70
CA ASP A 63 -6.68 -2.57 -6.50
C ASP A 63 -5.19 -2.87 -6.29
N GLY A 64 -4.34 -1.86 -6.14
CA GLY A 64 -2.92 -2.04 -5.84
C GLY A 64 -2.69 -2.69 -4.48
N VAL A 65 -3.43 -2.26 -3.46
CA VAL A 65 -3.45 -2.89 -2.12
C VAL A 65 -3.91 -4.32 -2.22
N ARG A 66 -5.05 -4.56 -2.87
CA ARG A 66 -5.62 -5.90 -3.05
C ARG A 66 -4.63 -6.83 -3.72
N SER A 67 -4.12 -6.46 -4.89
CA SER A 67 -3.16 -7.26 -5.65
C SER A 67 -1.86 -7.55 -4.88
N PHE A 68 -1.36 -6.59 -4.12
CA PHE A 68 -0.16 -6.83 -3.31
C PHE A 68 -0.45 -7.79 -2.15
N LEU A 69 -1.57 -7.62 -1.46
CA LEU A 69 -1.93 -8.51 -0.35
C LEU A 69 -2.18 -9.93 -0.87
N GLU A 70 -2.88 -10.07 -1.99
CA GLU A 70 -3.10 -11.36 -2.67
C GLU A 70 -1.78 -12.02 -3.07
N SER A 71 -0.77 -11.25 -3.52
CA SER A 71 0.55 -11.82 -3.85
C SER A 71 1.29 -12.38 -2.64
N ARG A 72 0.96 -11.90 -1.44
CA ARG A 72 1.46 -12.42 -0.15
C ARG A 72 0.54 -13.47 0.47
N GLY A 73 -0.52 -13.90 -0.23
CA GLY A 73 -1.51 -14.86 0.28
C GLY A 73 -2.39 -14.28 1.38
N ILE A 74 -2.52 -12.95 1.43
CA ILE A 74 -3.34 -12.23 2.40
C ILE A 74 -4.61 -11.77 1.69
N GLU A 75 -5.73 -12.40 2.02
CA GLU A 75 -7.05 -11.93 1.60
C GLU A 75 -7.63 -11.01 2.67
N LEU A 76 -7.91 -9.76 2.30
CA LEU A 76 -8.65 -8.83 3.13
C LEU A 76 -9.98 -8.46 2.46
N PRO A 77 -11.04 -8.25 3.25
CA PRO A 77 -12.29 -7.69 2.73
C PRO A 77 -12.04 -6.29 2.15
N GLU A 78 -12.76 -5.93 1.08
CA GLU A 78 -12.64 -4.59 0.49
C GLU A 78 -12.94 -3.49 1.51
N GLY A 79 -13.95 -3.69 2.35
CA GLY A 79 -14.41 -2.69 3.30
C GLY A 79 -15.14 -1.54 2.62
N ASP A 80 -15.47 -0.54 3.42
CA ASP A 80 -16.13 0.68 2.95
C ASP A 80 -15.08 1.81 2.78
N PRO A 81 -15.18 2.68 1.76
CA PRO A 81 -14.31 3.85 1.66
C PRO A 81 -14.35 4.77 2.89
N ASP A 82 -15.42 4.74 3.69
CA ASP A 82 -15.53 5.46 4.98
C ASP A 82 -14.92 4.68 6.16
N ASP A 83 -14.38 3.46 5.92
CA ASP A 83 -13.77 2.68 6.99
C ASP A 83 -12.62 3.44 7.67
N PRO A 84 -12.54 3.34 9.00
CA PRO A 84 -11.46 3.96 9.74
C PRO A 84 -10.12 3.32 9.36
N PRO A 85 -9.00 4.05 9.42
CA PRO A 85 -7.68 3.56 9.03
C PRO A 85 -7.14 2.42 9.92
N GLN A 86 -7.82 2.13 11.04
CA GLN A 86 -7.54 0.99 11.90
C GLN A 86 -8.20 -0.30 11.42
N ARG A 87 -9.15 -0.25 10.47
CA ARG A 87 -9.84 -1.42 9.94
C ARG A 87 -8.90 -2.20 9.01
N GLU A 88 -8.85 -3.52 9.18
CA GLU A 88 -8.10 -4.44 8.31
C GLU A 88 -8.89 -4.72 7.02
N THR A 89 -9.13 -3.68 6.23
CA THR A 89 -9.79 -3.74 4.93
C THR A 89 -8.90 -3.08 3.87
N VAL A 90 -9.13 -3.41 2.60
CA VAL A 90 -8.44 -2.76 1.47
C VAL A 90 -8.62 -1.25 1.52
N CYS A 91 -9.86 -0.79 1.78
CA CYS A 91 -10.19 0.62 1.96
C CYS A 91 -9.51 1.23 3.20
N GLY A 92 -9.54 0.53 4.34
CA GLY A 92 -8.92 0.99 5.60
C GLY A 92 -7.41 1.19 5.47
N LEU A 93 -6.69 0.25 4.84
CA LEU A 93 -5.25 0.38 4.56
C LEU A 93 -4.94 1.52 3.59
N GLY A 94 -5.76 1.71 2.56
CA GLY A 94 -5.66 2.86 1.66
C GLY A 94 -5.83 4.20 2.40
N ASN A 95 -6.84 4.28 3.28
CA ASN A 95 -7.11 5.47 4.10
C ASN A 95 -5.99 5.74 5.12
N ARG A 96 -5.36 4.68 5.65
CA ARG A 96 -4.22 4.79 6.56
C ARG A 96 -3.00 5.41 5.89
N LYS A 97 -2.73 5.04 4.63
CA LYS A 97 -1.67 5.68 3.82
C LYS A 97 -1.99 7.15 3.57
N ASP A 98 -3.24 7.52 3.33
CA ASP A 98 -3.65 8.92 3.14
C ASP A 98 -3.39 9.76 4.41
N ALA A 99 -3.76 9.23 5.58
CA ALA A 99 -3.46 9.86 6.87
C ALA A 99 -1.94 10.05 7.08
N MET A 100 -1.13 9.03 6.79
CA MET A 100 0.34 9.12 6.90
C MET A 100 0.96 10.16 5.97
N VAL A 101 0.46 10.28 4.72
CA VAL A 101 0.92 11.32 3.79
C VAL A 101 0.53 12.70 4.30
N LYS A 102 -0.69 12.85 4.83
CA LYS A 102 -1.20 14.11 5.36
C LYS A 102 -0.46 14.58 6.62
N GLU A 103 0.07 13.67 7.44
CA GLU A 103 0.93 13.99 8.58
C GLU A 103 2.38 14.33 8.18
N ALA A 104 2.82 13.89 6.99
CA ALA A 104 4.17 14.16 6.48
C ALA A 104 4.29 15.47 5.68
N LEU A 105 3.17 16.18 5.50
CA LEU A 105 3.03 17.49 4.84
C LEU A 105 2.88 18.60 5.89
#